data_AF-A0A8B6C1W8-F1
#
_entry.id   AF-A0A8B6C1W8-F1
#
_cell.length_a   1.000
_cell.length_b   1.000
_cell.length_c   1.000
_cell.angle_alpha   90.00
_cell.angle_beta   90.00
_cell.angle_gamma   90.00
#
_symmetry.space_group_name_H-M   'P 1'
#
loop_
_entity.id
_entity.type
_entity.pdbx_description
1 polymer ?
#
loop_
_entity_poly.entity_id
_entity_poly.type
_entity_poly.pdbx_seq_one_letter_code
_entity_poly.pdbx_strand_id
1 'polypeptide(L)'
;MFTIAKLKEQSSNSPYRVPIKVQTVHVGATNTYIRDGQTKSNTTIGFADQTGAIKGQCFDMSKLNTIKPNSTLMIRNYIYRDQMIIITSATKVSVTGGVGDVAEEYKTLAVELAKPPAPPAVVPIELAKKTTPDQFVSIKGKVMRVDAICKESHRGLKRR
;
A
#
# COMPACT_ATOMS: atom_id res chain seq x y z
N MET A 1 -21.72 13.46 6.75
CA MET A 1 -20.66 12.47 7.07
C MET A 1 -19.41 12.80 6.25
N PHE A 2 -18.21 12.60 6.80
CA PHE A 2 -16.95 12.78 6.07
C PHE A 2 -16.69 11.53 5.22
N THR A 3 -16.39 11.70 3.93
CA THR A 3 -16.35 10.62 2.92
C THR A 3 -14.96 10.48 2.30
N ILE A 4 -14.72 9.38 1.59
CA ILE A 4 -13.46 9.10 0.92
C ILE A 4 -13.18 10.12 -0.19
N ALA A 5 -14.18 10.53 -0.97
CA ALA A 5 -14.00 11.58 -1.98
C ALA A 5 -13.49 12.88 -1.34
N LYS A 6 -14.12 13.32 -0.24
CA LYS A 6 -13.69 14.50 0.51
C LYS A 6 -12.31 14.34 1.14
N LEU A 7 -11.93 13.13 1.54
CA LEU A 7 -10.60 12.85 2.06
C LEU A 7 -9.52 13.03 0.96
N LYS A 8 -9.79 12.57 -0.26
CA LYS A 8 -8.87 12.66 -1.41
C LYS A 8 -8.63 14.08 -1.89
N GLU A 9 -9.64 14.94 -1.82
CA GLU A 9 -9.56 16.36 -2.20
C GLU A 9 -8.76 17.21 -1.21
N GLN A 10 -8.49 16.68 -0.01
CA GLN A 10 -8.04 17.49 1.11
C GLN A 10 -6.50 17.51 1.22
N SER A 11 -5.86 18.59 0.73
CA SER A 11 -4.41 18.81 0.72
C SER A 11 -3.76 19.18 2.07
N SER A 12 -4.47 19.00 3.20
CA SER A 12 -3.96 19.44 4.52
C SER A 12 -2.79 18.60 5.04
N ASN A 13 -1.74 19.27 5.54
CA ASN A 13 -0.59 18.63 6.20
C ASN A 13 -0.86 18.23 7.67
N SER A 14 -2.11 18.29 8.15
CA SER A 14 -2.43 17.85 9.51
C SER A 14 -2.27 16.34 9.66
N PRO A 15 -1.58 15.87 10.72
CA PRO A 15 -1.35 14.45 10.94
C PRO A 15 -2.63 13.68 11.26
N TYR A 16 -3.65 14.35 11.82
CA TYR A 16 -4.91 13.72 12.18
C TYR A 16 -6.06 14.33 11.38
N ARG A 17 -6.81 13.45 10.73
CA ARG A 17 -7.98 13.81 9.92
C ARG A 17 -9.28 13.62 10.68
N VAL A 18 -10.31 14.25 10.15
CA VAL A 18 -11.70 14.11 10.61
C VAL A 18 -12.07 12.62 10.61
N PRO A 19 -12.79 12.13 11.64
CA PRO A 19 -13.27 10.76 11.69
C PRO A 19 -13.96 10.33 10.39
N ILE A 20 -13.61 9.16 9.88
CA ILE A 20 -14.20 8.61 8.66
C ILE A 20 -14.91 7.30 8.97
N LYS A 21 -16.06 7.09 8.32
CA LYS A 21 -16.82 5.85 8.41
C LYS A 21 -16.66 5.11 7.09
N VAL A 22 -16.18 3.87 7.16
CA VAL A 22 -15.87 3.05 5.98
C VAL A 22 -16.27 1.61 6.21
N GLN A 23 -16.58 0.91 5.13
CA GLN A 23 -16.70 -0.54 5.13
C GLN A 23 -15.35 -1.16 4.79
N THR A 24 -14.95 -2.16 5.56
CA THR A 24 -13.79 -3.00 5.24
C THR A 24 -14.23 -4.00 4.19
N VAL A 25 -13.68 -3.90 2.99
CA VAL A 25 -14.00 -4.82 1.88
C VAL A 25 -13.06 -6.02 1.90
N HIS A 26 -11.77 -5.77 2.04
CA HIS A 26 -10.76 -6.83 2.03
C HIS A 26 -9.64 -6.57 3.02
N VAL A 27 -9.11 -7.63 3.62
CA VAL A 27 -7.91 -7.59 4.45
C VAL A 27 -6.88 -8.48 3.76
N GLY A 28 -5.82 -7.85 3.25
CA GLY A 28 -4.74 -8.54 2.53
C GLY A 28 -3.80 -9.30 3.47
N ALA A 29 -2.73 -9.86 2.89
CA ALA A 29 -1.71 -10.57 3.63
C ALA A 29 -0.89 -9.63 4.54
N THR A 30 -0.47 -10.14 5.69
CA THR A 30 0.45 -9.46 6.59
C THR A 30 1.88 -9.61 6.08
N ASN A 31 2.54 -8.50 5.80
CA ASN A 31 3.95 -8.46 5.44
C ASN A 31 4.79 -8.21 6.69
N THR A 32 5.91 -8.94 6.79
CA THR A 32 6.88 -8.76 7.86
C THR A 32 8.17 -8.20 7.28
N TYR A 33 8.73 -7.18 7.92
CA TYR A 33 9.94 -6.49 7.47
C TYR A 33 10.81 -6.09 8.66
N ILE A 34 12.12 -5.93 8.43
CA ILE A 34 13.06 -5.49 9.45
C ILE A 34 13.25 -3.99 9.29
N ARG A 35 13.08 -3.24 10.39
CA ARG A 35 13.36 -1.81 10.45
C ARG A 35 14.02 -1.49 11.78
N ASP A 36 15.16 -0.79 11.73
CA ASP A 36 15.94 -0.42 12.92
C ASP A 36 16.33 -1.64 13.77
N GLY A 37 16.65 -2.77 13.12
CA GLY A 37 16.98 -4.04 13.78
C GLY A 37 15.79 -4.76 14.42
N GLN A 38 14.57 -4.22 14.33
CA GLN A 38 13.36 -4.83 14.87
C GLN A 38 12.47 -5.38 13.76
N THR A 39 11.94 -6.59 13.98
CA THR A 39 10.91 -7.18 13.14
C THR A 39 9.60 -6.42 13.36
N LYS A 40 9.09 -5.81 12.29
CA LYS A 40 7.79 -5.12 12.26
C LYS A 40 6.91 -5.79 11.23
N SER A 41 5.60 -5.66 11.41
CA SER A 41 4.61 -6.16 10.47
C SER A 41 3.68 -5.05 10.03
N ASN A 42 3.13 -5.19 8.82
CA ASN A 42 2.01 -4.38 8.37
C ASN A 42 1.03 -5.23 7.55
N THR A 43 -0.23 -4.80 7.52
CA THR A 43 -1.29 -5.45 6.75
C THR A 43 -1.96 -4.41 5.88
N THR A 44 -2.15 -4.75 4.61
CA THR A 44 -2.88 -3.88 3.67
C THR A 44 -4.37 -4.18 3.75
N ILE A 45 -5.19 -3.14 3.77
CA ILE A 45 -6.65 -3.25 3.90
C ILE A 45 -7.29 -2.43 2.78
N GLY A 46 -8.40 -2.92 2.23
CA GLY A 46 -9.24 -2.22 1.27
C GLY A 46 -10.47 -1.67 1.97
N PHE A 47 -10.61 -0.36 1.96
CA PHE A 47 -11.79 0.33 2.50
C PHE A 47 -12.64 0.90 1.37
N ALA A 48 -13.95 0.93 1.56
CA ALA A 48 -14.88 1.57 0.66
C ALA A 48 -15.98 2.31 1.42
N ASP A 49 -16.52 3.34 0.79
CA ASP A 49 -17.75 4.02 1.18
C ASP A 49 -18.60 4.30 -0.08
N GLN A 50 -19.71 5.03 0.08
CA GLN A 50 -20.62 5.35 -1.02
C GLN A 50 -20.00 6.24 -2.12
N THR A 51 -18.84 6.84 -1.85
CA THR A 51 -18.19 7.81 -2.72
C THR A 51 -16.89 7.30 -3.34
N GLY A 52 -16.37 6.16 -2.88
CA GLY A 52 -15.16 5.60 -3.46
C GLY A 52 -14.51 4.49 -2.63
N ALA A 53 -13.35 4.07 -3.13
CA ALA A 53 -12.46 3.12 -2.47
C ALA A 53 -11.13 3.78 -2.09
N ILE A 54 -10.51 3.27 -1.02
CA ILE A 54 -9.20 3.73 -0.53
C ILE A 54 -8.39 2.59 0.08
N LYS A 55 -7.07 2.65 -0.12
CA LYS A 55 -6.11 1.74 0.50
C LYS A 55 -5.85 2.13 1.95
N GLY A 56 -5.80 1.14 2.83
CA GLY A 56 -5.39 1.25 4.22
C GLY A 56 -4.12 0.46 4.48
N GLN A 57 -3.25 0.97 5.35
CA GLN A 57 -2.09 0.24 5.87
C GLN A 57 -2.12 0.22 7.39
N CYS A 58 -2.24 -0.97 7.95
CA CYS A 58 -2.27 -1.19 9.39
C CYS A 58 -0.89 -1.62 9.89
N PHE A 59 -0.30 -0.83 10.79
CA PHE A 59 0.94 -1.14 11.47
C PHE A 59 0.71 -1.69 12.90
N ASP A 60 -0.46 -1.43 13.47
CA ASP A 60 -0.85 -1.97 14.78
C ASP A 60 -1.73 -3.21 14.61
N MET A 61 -1.09 -4.39 14.64
CA MET A 61 -1.76 -5.68 14.46
C MET A 61 -2.88 -5.95 15.47
N SER A 62 -2.85 -5.32 16.65
CA SER A 62 -3.92 -5.49 17.66
C SER A 62 -5.28 -5.03 17.14
N LYS A 63 -5.31 -4.10 16.18
CA LYS A 63 -6.53 -3.55 15.58
C LYS A 63 -7.16 -4.48 14.54
N LEU A 64 -6.43 -5.49 14.06
CA LEU A 64 -6.96 -6.46 13.08
C LEU A 64 -8.06 -7.36 13.67
N ASN A 65 -8.10 -7.52 15.00
CA ASN A 65 -9.21 -8.20 15.67
C ASN A 65 -10.55 -7.49 15.43
N THR A 66 -10.52 -6.17 15.26
CA THR A 66 -11.68 -5.32 14.98
C THR A 66 -11.91 -5.15 13.48
N ILE A 67 -10.84 -5.08 12.69
CA ILE A 67 -10.89 -4.87 11.24
C ILE A 67 -11.13 -6.19 10.52
N LYS A 68 -12.39 -6.56 10.34
CA LYS A 68 -12.81 -7.78 9.64
C LYS A 68 -13.43 -7.46 8.28
N PRO A 69 -13.31 -8.34 7.28
CA PRO A 69 -14.05 -8.19 6.02
C PRO A 69 -15.55 -7.98 6.28
N ASN A 70 -16.18 -7.15 5.46
CA ASN A 70 -17.58 -6.72 5.52
C ASN A 70 -17.99 -5.96 6.80
N SER A 71 -17.08 -5.67 7.72
CA SER A 71 -17.38 -4.84 8.90
C SER A 71 -17.40 -3.36 8.55
N THR A 72 -18.36 -2.63 9.14
CA THR A 72 -18.35 -1.17 9.08
C THR A 72 -17.61 -0.60 10.28
N LEU A 73 -16.66 0.30 10.00
CA LEU A 73 -15.75 0.87 10.99
C LEU A 73 -15.81 2.39 10.97
N MET A 74 -15.72 2.98 12.16
CA MET A 74 -15.40 4.38 12.36
C MET A 74 -13.92 4.47 12.73
N ILE A 75 -13.13 5.14 11.90
CA ILE A 75 -11.69 5.31 12.07
C ILE A 75 -11.42 6.76 12.49
N ARG A 76 -10.73 6.92 13.62
CA ARG A 76 -10.39 8.21 14.25
C ARG A 76 -8.89 8.29 14.50
N ASN A 77 -8.33 9.49 14.47
CA ASN A 77 -6.89 9.73 14.66
C ASN A 77 -6.03 8.88 13.70
N TYR A 78 -6.49 8.73 12.46
CA TYR A 78 -5.71 8.13 11.40
C TYR A 78 -4.90 9.21 10.68
N ILE A 79 -3.81 8.77 10.08
CA ILE A 79 -2.98 9.60 9.20
C ILE A 79 -3.42 9.33 7.76
N TYR A 80 -3.58 10.37 6.95
CA TYR A 80 -3.78 10.25 5.52
C TYR A 80 -2.55 10.77 4.80
N ARG A 81 -1.88 9.90 4.06
CA ARG A 81 -0.62 10.20 3.35
C ARG A 81 -0.53 9.31 2.13
N ASP A 82 0.06 9.81 1.04
CA ASP A 82 0.31 9.03 -0.19
C ASP A 82 -0.96 8.29 -0.68
N GLN A 83 -2.11 8.98 -0.58
CA GLN A 83 -3.44 8.46 -0.92
C GLN A 83 -3.91 7.21 -0.14
N MET A 84 -3.32 6.94 1.03
CA MET A 84 -3.69 5.82 1.89
C MET A 84 -4.00 6.26 3.33
N ILE A 85 -4.88 5.49 3.98
CA ILE A 85 -5.17 5.60 5.41
C ILE A 85 -4.14 4.77 6.18
N ILE A 86 -3.36 5.42 7.05
CA ILE A 86 -2.38 4.75 7.89
C ILE A 86 -2.97 4.58 9.29
N ILE A 87 -3.06 3.32 9.73
CA ILE A 87 -3.54 2.91 11.05
C ILE A 87 -2.33 2.60 11.92
N THR A 88 -2.19 3.35 13.01
CA THR A 88 -1.11 3.24 13.99
C THR A 88 -1.67 2.92 15.37
N SER A 89 -0.82 2.82 16.39
CA SER A 89 -1.24 2.65 17.78
C SER A 89 -2.13 3.79 18.30
N ALA A 90 -1.96 5.01 17.79
CA ALA A 90 -2.77 6.17 18.14
C ALA A 90 -4.16 6.16 17.46
N THR A 91 -4.33 5.36 16.41
CA THR A 91 -5.57 5.29 15.65
C THR A 91 -6.62 4.50 16.42
N LYS A 92 -7.80 5.09 16.58
CA LYS A 92 -8.95 4.45 17.23
C LYS A 92 -9.87 3.88 16.15
N VAL A 93 -10.06 2.57 16.19
CA VAL A 93 -10.96 1.84 15.30
C VAL A 93 -12.11 1.29 16.14
N SER A 94 -13.33 1.58 15.74
CA SER A 94 -14.53 1.08 16.42
C SER A 94 -15.55 0.59 15.40
N VAL A 95 -16.13 -0.58 15.66
CA VAL A 95 -17.27 -1.08 14.86
C VAL A 95 -18.45 -0.13 15.05
N THR A 96 -19.17 0.13 13.98
CA THR A 96 -20.35 0.99 13.98
C THR A 96 -21.41 0.42 13.03
N GLY A 97 -22.63 0.96 13.05
CA GLY A 97 -23.71 0.53 12.16
C GLY A 97 -23.35 0.76 10.68
N GLY A 98 -24.13 0.22 9.74
CA GLY A 98 -23.81 0.22 8.32
C GLY A 98 -23.40 1.58 7.74
N VAL A 99 -22.39 1.60 6.87
CA VAL A 99 -22.31 2.62 5.82
C VAL A 99 -23.50 2.35 4.90
N GLY A 100 -24.12 3.37 4.33
CA GLY A 100 -25.17 3.12 3.33
C GLY A 100 -24.63 2.32 2.14
N ASP A 101 -25.50 1.96 1.20
CA ASP A 101 -25.15 0.98 0.17
C ASP A 101 -23.88 1.39 -0.63
N VAL A 102 -22.90 0.49 -0.66
CA VAL A 102 -21.61 0.69 -1.31
C VAL A 102 -21.66 -0.01 -2.66
N ALA A 103 -21.46 0.74 -3.74
CA ALA A 103 -21.48 0.21 -5.09
C ALA A 103 -20.44 -0.92 -5.29
N GLU A 104 -20.80 -1.94 -6.06
CA GLU A 104 -19.92 -3.08 -6.37
C GLU A 104 -18.62 -2.67 -7.06
N GLU A 105 -18.65 -1.59 -7.84
CA GLU A 105 -17.46 -0.98 -8.45
C GLU A 105 -16.41 -0.58 -7.40
N TYR A 106 -16.85 0.08 -6.32
CA TYR A 106 -15.96 0.48 -5.22
C TYR A 106 -15.50 -0.71 -4.38
N LYS A 107 -16.32 -1.75 -4.25
CA LYS A 107 -15.89 -3.00 -3.61
C LYS A 107 -14.78 -3.67 -4.43
N THR A 108 -14.95 -3.76 -5.73
CA THR A 108 -13.94 -4.34 -6.64
C THR A 108 -12.63 -3.57 -6.59
N LEU A 109 -12.70 -2.23 -6.67
CA LEU A 109 -11.52 -1.37 -6.53
C LEU A 109 -10.84 -1.52 -5.17
N ALA A 110 -11.60 -1.63 -4.07
CA ALA A 110 -11.04 -1.84 -2.74
C ALA A 110 -10.30 -3.18 -2.62
N VAL A 111 -10.79 -4.24 -3.27
CA VAL A 111 -10.10 -5.54 -3.33
C VAL A 111 -8.77 -5.41 -4.08
N GLU A 112 -8.78 -4.76 -5.24
CA GLU A 112 -7.56 -4.52 -6.04
C GLU A 112 -6.53 -3.68 -5.29
N LEU A 113 -6.97 -2.68 -4.53
CA LEU A 113 -6.07 -1.84 -3.72
C LEU A 113 -5.45 -2.62 -2.54
N ALA A 114 -6.17 -3.60 -2.01
CA ALA A 114 -5.74 -4.39 -0.86
C ALA A 114 -4.82 -5.55 -1.24
N LYS A 115 -5.07 -6.16 -2.41
CA LYS A 115 -4.29 -7.27 -2.95
C LYS A 115 -3.29 -6.69 -3.96
N PRO A 116 -2.00 -6.57 -3.62
CA PRO A 116 -1.01 -6.17 -4.62
C PRO A 116 -1.10 -7.11 -5.82
N PRO A 117 -0.93 -6.60 -7.06
CA PRO A 117 -0.92 -7.45 -8.24
C PRO A 117 0.11 -8.57 -8.03
N ALA A 118 -0.24 -9.78 -8.46
CA ALA A 118 0.68 -10.90 -8.39
C ALA A 118 2.02 -10.49 -9.04
N PRO A 119 3.17 -10.91 -8.47
CA PRO A 119 4.45 -10.61 -9.08
C PRO A 119 4.43 -11.04 -10.55
N PRO A 120 5.02 -10.26 -11.46
CA PRO A 120 5.05 -10.61 -12.88
C PRO A 120 5.54 -12.05 -13.04
N ALA A 121 4.88 -12.82 -13.90
CA ALA A 121 5.31 -14.18 -14.20
C ALA A 121 6.81 -14.18 -14.53
N VAL A 122 7.56 -15.10 -13.91
CA VAL A 122 9.00 -15.18 -14.16
C VAL A 122 9.20 -15.62 -15.61
N VAL A 123 9.74 -14.71 -16.41
CA VAL A 123 10.02 -14.96 -17.82
C VAL A 123 11.43 -15.55 -17.95
N PRO A 124 11.62 -16.59 -18.79
CA PRO A 124 12.94 -17.04 -19.19
C PRO A 124 13.74 -15.89 -19.81
N ILE A 125 15.07 -15.90 -19.60
CA ILE A 125 15.96 -14.85 -20.10
C ILE A 125 15.89 -14.66 -21.62
N GLU A 126 15.56 -15.72 -22.36
CA GLU A 126 15.40 -15.71 -23.82
C GLU A 126 14.20 -14.87 -24.28
N LEU A 127 13.12 -14.88 -23.51
CA LEU A 127 11.92 -14.10 -23.78
C LEU A 127 12.04 -12.67 -23.25
N ALA A 128 12.83 -12.46 -22.20
CA ALA A 128 13.14 -11.12 -21.69
C ALA A 128 13.93 -10.27 -22.71
N LYS A 129 14.65 -10.88 -23.65
CA LYS A 129 15.31 -10.14 -24.74
C LYS A 129 14.33 -9.62 -25.81
N LYS A 130 13.10 -10.14 -25.82
CA LYS A 130 12.07 -9.82 -26.82
C LYS A 130 11.00 -8.86 -26.29
N THR A 131 11.11 -8.41 -25.04
CA THR A 131 10.13 -7.51 -24.42
C THR A 131 10.37 -6.07 -24.84
N THR A 132 9.30 -5.26 -24.83
CA THR A 132 9.40 -3.83 -25.13
C THR A 132 10.13 -3.09 -24.00
N PRO A 133 10.79 -1.95 -24.30
CA PRO A 133 11.63 -1.23 -23.33
C PRO A 133 10.92 -0.78 -22.05
N ASP A 134 9.60 -0.55 -22.09
CA ASP A 134 8.82 -0.02 -20.97
C ASP A 134 8.10 -1.09 -20.13
N GLN A 135 8.36 -2.39 -20.42
CA GLN A 135 7.71 -3.48 -19.72
C GLN A 135 8.55 -4.01 -18.55
N PHE A 136 7.99 -3.99 -17.34
CA PHE A 136 8.60 -4.64 -16.19
C PHE A 136 8.52 -6.17 -16.31
N VAL A 137 9.66 -6.84 -16.20
CA VAL A 137 9.76 -8.30 -16.25
C VAL A 137 10.54 -8.84 -15.04
N SER A 138 10.09 -9.97 -14.53
CA SER A 138 10.79 -10.71 -13.47
C SER A 138 11.62 -11.82 -14.08
N ILE A 139 12.93 -11.86 -13.81
CA ILE A 139 13.83 -12.92 -14.31
C ILE A 139 14.46 -13.63 -13.10
N LYS A 140 14.52 -14.96 -13.15
CA LYS A 140 15.23 -15.79 -12.16
C LYS A 140 16.36 -16.53 -12.86
N GLY A 141 17.58 -16.47 -12.33
CA GLY A 141 18.74 -17.12 -12.92
C GLY A 141 19.88 -17.33 -11.92
N LYS A 142 20.91 -18.05 -12.37
CA LYS A 142 22.16 -18.24 -11.61
C LYS A 142 23.16 -17.17 -12.04
N VAL A 143 23.81 -16.53 -11.07
CA VAL A 143 24.90 -15.58 -11.35
C VAL A 143 26.09 -16.36 -11.89
N MET A 144 26.45 -16.11 -13.16
CA MET A 144 27.55 -16.80 -13.83
C MET A 144 28.89 -16.07 -13.65
N ARG A 145 28.85 -14.75 -13.61
CA ARG A 145 30.02 -13.87 -13.45
C ARG A 145 29.56 -12.51 -12.93
N VAL A 146 30.38 -11.87 -12.11
CA VAL A 146 30.19 -10.50 -11.62
C VAL A 146 31.39 -9.70 -12.06
N ASP A 147 31.21 -8.69 -12.91
CA ASP A 147 32.28 -7.78 -13.26
C ASP A 147 32.38 -6.68 -12.20
N ALA A 148 33.62 -6.31 -11.84
CA ALA A 148 33.86 -5.26 -10.88
C ALA A 148 33.38 -3.90 -11.44
N ILE A 149 32.66 -3.13 -10.63
CA ILE A 149 32.22 -1.79 -10.99
C ILE A 149 33.47 -0.89 -11.05
N CYS A 150 33.89 -0.51 -12.25
CA CYS A 150 34.90 0.53 -12.44
C CYS A 150 34.30 1.88 -12.01
N LYS A 151 34.76 2.43 -10.89
CA LYS A 151 34.57 3.85 -10.58
C LYS A 151 35.52 4.64 -11.47
N GLU A 152 35.03 5.21 -12.57
CA GLU A 152 35.77 6.24 -13.29
C GLU A 152 35.95 7.46 -12.37
N SER A 153 37.11 7.53 -11.71
CA SER A 153 37.58 8.78 -11.13
C SER A 153 38.13 9.61 -12.27
N HIS A 154 37.34 10.54 -12.80
CA HIS A 154 37.86 11.63 -13.62
C HIS A 154 38.80 12.51 -12.78
N ARG A 155 40.07 12.10 -12.67
CA ARG A 155 41.16 13.01 -12.26
C ARG A 155 41.58 13.79 -13.49
N GLY A 156 41.13 15.04 -13.53
CA GLY A 156 41.49 16.03 -14.54
C GLY A 156 43.00 16.14 -14.72
N LEU A 157 43.40 16.04 -15.98
CA LEU A 157 44.72 16.30 -16.50
C LEU A 157 45.09 17.78 -16.25
N LYS A 158 45.93 18.08 -15.26
CA LYS A 158 46.66 19.36 -15.22
C LYS A 158 48.04 19.14 -15.82
N ARG A 159 48.16 19.47 -17.13
CA ARG A 159 49.43 19.69 -17.80
C ARG A 159 50.11 20.91 -17.16
N ARG A 160 51.38 20.76 -16.78
CA ARG A 160 52.32 21.87 -16.58
C ARG A 160 53.14 22.00 -17.85
#